data_AF-A0A6L7WSR8-F1
#
_entry.id   AF-A0A6L7WSR8-F1
#
_cell.length_a   1.000
_cell.length_b   1.000
_cell.length_c   1.000
_cell.angle_alpha   90.00
_cell.angle_beta   90.00
_cell.angle_gamma   90.00
#
_symmetry.space_group_name_H-M   'P 1'
#
loop_
_entity.id
_entity.type
_entity.pdbx_description
1 polymer ?
#
loop_
_entity_poly.entity_id
_entity_poly.type
_entity_poly.pdbx_seq_one_letter_code
_entity_poly.pdbx_strand_id
1 'polypeptide(L)'
;SAVSGMPFETYFRTAFSLVQFTDYVPGTLKTMVFGFIIAVTASYLGVHTSGGTQGVGYAATRSVVTASILMIAANVVLVRLIFFIFPETAE
;
A
#
# COMPACT_ATOMS: atom_id res chain seq x y z
N SER A 1 8.80 -19.83 34.35
CA SER A 1 8.49 -20.42 33.04
C SER A 1 6.99 -20.36 32.77
N ALA A 2 6.48 -19.22 32.28
CA ALA A 2 5.12 -19.08 31.71
C ALA A 2 4.97 -17.64 31.18
N VAL A 3 5.70 -17.31 30.11
CA VAL A 3 5.76 -15.96 29.51
C VAL A 3 4.49 -15.57 28.72
N SER A 4 3.46 -16.42 28.68
CA SER A 4 2.15 -16.03 28.13
C SER A 4 1.02 -16.77 28.88
N GLY A 5 0.66 -16.25 30.05
CA GLY A 5 -0.47 -16.73 30.85
C GLY A 5 -1.79 -16.03 30.52
N MET A 6 -1.96 -15.53 29.28
CA MET A 6 -3.24 -14.92 28.89
C MET A 6 -4.26 -16.00 28.52
N PRO A 7 -5.46 -16.00 29.12
CA PRO A 7 -6.54 -16.86 28.65
C PRO A 7 -6.82 -16.57 27.18
N PHE A 8 -7.03 -17.62 26.36
CA PHE A 8 -7.39 -17.47 24.94
C PHE A 8 -8.56 -16.51 24.73
N GLU A 9 -9.49 -16.46 25.69
CA GLU A 9 -10.62 -15.54 25.67
C GLU A 9 -10.19 -14.06 25.78
N THR A 10 -9.22 -13.73 26.64
CA THR A 10 -8.69 -12.37 26.78
C THR A 10 -7.88 -11.96 25.55
N TYR A 11 -7.10 -12.88 24.97
CA TYR A 11 -6.38 -12.60 23.73
C TYR A 11 -7.33 -12.32 22.56
N PHE A 12 -8.38 -13.13 22.40
CA PHE A 12 -9.40 -12.91 21.36
C PHE A 12 -10.19 -11.61 21.60
N ARG A 13 -10.61 -11.32 22.83
CA ARG A 13 -11.33 -10.08 23.15
C ARG A 13 -10.47 -8.84 22.91
N THR A 14 -9.21 -8.84 23.32
CA THR A 14 -8.30 -7.71 23.11
C THR A 14 -7.91 -7.57 21.64
N ALA A 15 -7.65 -8.67 20.92
CA ALA A 15 -7.36 -8.64 19.49
C ALA A 15 -8.53 -8.07 18.67
N PHE A 16 -9.77 -8.49 18.97
CA PHE A 16 -10.96 -7.93 18.32
C PHE A 16 -11.28 -6.50 18.78
N SER A 17 -10.92 -6.11 20.01
CA SER A 17 -11.08 -4.72 20.48
C SER A 17 -10.04 -3.77 19.89
N LEU A 18 -8.84 -4.26 19.57
CA LEU A 18 -7.79 -3.51 18.85
C LEU A 18 -8.10 -3.39 17.36
N VAL A 19 -8.75 -4.40 16.77
CA VAL A 19 -9.24 -4.35 15.38
C VAL A 19 -10.54 -3.52 15.33
N GLN A 20 -10.43 -2.21 15.52
CA GLN A 20 -11.50 -1.29 15.15
C GLN A 20 -11.40 -0.99 13.64
N PHE A 21 -12.55 -0.90 12.96
CA PHE A 21 -12.65 -0.57 11.53
C PHE A 21 -11.93 0.73 11.15
N THR A 22 -11.72 1.63 12.12
CA THR A 22 -10.98 2.89 11.97
C THR A 22 -9.53 2.68 11.51
N ASP A 23 -8.87 1.60 11.93
CA ASP A 23 -7.47 1.29 11.53
C ASP A 23 -7.37 0.70 10.10
N TYR A 24 -8.47 0.16 9.57
CA TYR A 24 -8.51 -0.39 8.22
C TYR A 24 -8.61 0.68 7.12
N VAL A 25 -9.19 1.83 7.44
CA VAL A 25 -9.37 2.97 6.52
C VAL A 25 -8.04 3.45 5.93
N PRO A 26 -6.99 3.75 6.72
CA PRO A 26 -5.70 4.20 6.17
C PRO A 26 -5.01 3.14 5.31
N GLY A 27 -5.10 1.86 5.69
CA GLY A 27 -4.55 0.76 4.91
C GLY A 27 -5.24 0.60 3.54
N THR A 28 -6.56 0.75 3.50
CA THR A 28 -7.37 0.64 2.27
C THR A 28 -7.14 1.83 1.33
N LEU A 29 -7.03 3.04 1.89
CA LEU A 29 -6.71 4.24 1.11
C LEU A 29 -5.33 4.10 0.44
N LYS A 30 -4.35 3.59 1.18
CA LYS A 30 -2.99 3.37 0.70
C LYS A 30 -2.95 2.39 -0.48
N THR A 31 -3.63 1.25 -0.39
CA THR A 31 -3.70 0.27 -1.47
C THR A 31 -4.43 0.81 -2.70
N MET A 32 -5.52 1.57 -2.52
CA MET A 32 -6.21 2.23 -3.64
C MET A 32 -5.29 3.19 -4.41
N VAL A 33 -4.52 4.04 -3.70
CA VAL A 33 -3.62 4.99 -4.36
C VAL A 33 -2.49 4.29 -5.10
N PHE A 34 -1.93 3.21 -4.54
CA PHE A 34 -0.92 2.41 -5.25
C PHE A 34 -1.49 1.77 -6.51
N GLY A 35 -2.70 1.21 -6.45
CA GLY A 35 -3.38 0.68 -7.63
C GLY A 35 -3.58 1.74 -8.71
N PHE A 36 -3.98 2.96 -8.33
CA PHE A 36 -4.14 4.08 -9.25
C PHE A 36 -2.82 4.48 -9.92
N ILE A 37 -1.74 4.62 -9.15
CA ILE A 37 -0.41 4.97 -9.67
C ILE A 37 0.08 3.91 -10.66
N ILE A 38 -0.06 2.63 -10.31
CA ILE A 38 0.35 1.52 -11.18
C ILE A 38 -0.46 1.53 -12.48
N ALA A 39 -1.78 1.67 -12.39
CA ALA A 39 -2.66 1.69 -13.56
C ALA A 39 -2.34 2.84 -14.52
N VAL A 40 -2.14 4.06 -13.98
CA VAL A 40 -1.78 5.24 -14.78
C VAL A 40 -0.40 5.08 -15.40
N THR A 41 0.60 4.65 -14.63
CA THR A 41 1.97 4.47 -15.13
C THR A 41 2.04 3.38 -16.21
N ALA A 42 1.36 2.27 -16.00
CA ALA A 42 1.26 1.16 -16.96
C ALA A 42 0.57 1.56 -18.25
N SER A 43 -0.55 2.28 -18.15
CA SER A 43 -1.29 2.75 -19.33
C SER A 43 -0.49 3.80 -20.10
N TYR A 44 0.20 4.70 -19.39
CA TYR A 44 1.00 5.74 -20.01
C TYR A 44 2.16 5.17 -20.81
N LEU A 45 2.97 4.29 -20.21
CA LEU A 45 4.09 3.67 -20.93
C LEU A 45 3.63 2.69 -22.01
N GLY A 46 2.52 1.98 -21.78
CA GLY A 46 1.92 1.08 -22.77
C GLY A 46 1.50 1.81 -24.06
N VAL A 47 0.87 2.97 -23.96
CA VAL A 47 0.44 3.76 -25.13
C VAL A 47 1.62 4.41 -25.85
N HIS A 48 2.69 4.78 -25.14
CA HIS A 48 3.90 5.38 -25.72
C HIS A 48 4.92 4.35 -26.22
N THR A 49 4.57 3.06 -26.21
CA THR A 49 5.47 2.01 -26.65
C THR A 49 5.56 1.97 -28.18
N SER A 50 6.78 1.88 -28.71
CA SER A 50 7.03 1.73 -30.15
C SER A 50 8.02 0.58 -30.38
N GLY A 51 7.91 -0.15 -31.49
CA GLY A 51 8.84 -1.23 -31.85
C GLY A 51 8.30 -2.67 -31.80
N GLY A 52 6.99 -2.89 -32.02
CA GLY A 52 6.42 -4.24 -32.15
C GLY A 52 6.55 -5.09 -30.87
N THR A 53 6.54 -6.42 -31.01
CA THR A 53 6.47 -7.36 -29.87
C THR A 53 7.68 -7.27 -28.92
N GLN A 54 8.88 -6.98 -29.43
CA GLN A 54 10.07 -6.75 -28.60
C GLN A 54 9.99 -5.43 -27.81
N GLY A 55 9.47 -4.37 -28.43
CA GLY A 55 9.30 -3.07 -27.78
C GLY A 55 8.32 -3.13 -26.60
N VAL A 56 7.27 -3.94 -26.70
CA VAL A 56 6.26 -4.15 -25.63
C VAL A 56 6.89 -4.76 -24.37
N GLY A 57 7.75 -5.78 -24.51
CA GLY A 57 8.43 -6.39 -23.35
C GLY A 57 9.38 -5.42 -22.65
N TYR A 58 10.11 -4.61 -23.42
CA TYR A 58 11.03 -3.61 -22.88
C TYR A 58 10.29 -2.46 -22.19
N ALA A 59 9.19 -2.00 -22.78
CA ALA A 59 8.34 -0.98 -22.17
C ALA A 59 7.62 -1.48 -20.92
N ALA A 60 7.17 -2.74 -20.89
CA ALA A 60 6.58 -3.35 -19.69
C ALA A 60 7.59 -3.36 -18.53
N THR A 61 8.83 -3.77 -18.79
CA THR A 61 9.90 -3.77 -17.78
C THR A 61 10.18 -2.36 -17.27
N ARG A 62 10.32 -1.39 -18.18
CA ARG A 62 10.49 0.03 -17.81
C ARG A 62 9.31 0.56 -17.00
N SER A 63 8.09 0.17 -17.35
CA SER A 63 6.88 0.59 -16.66
C SER A 63 6.86 0.12 -15.22
N VAL A 64 7.26 -1.13 -14.95
CA VAL A 64 7.30 -1.66 -13.57
C VAL A 64 8.37 -0.93 -12.74
N VAL A 65 9.53 -0.65 -13.32
CA VAL A 65 10.61 0.09 -12.64
C VAL A 65 10.19 1.54 -12.35
N THR A 66 9.57 2.22 -13.31
CA THR A 66 9.07 3.59 -13.08
C THR A 66 7.94 3.60 -12.05
N ALA A 67 7.01 2.65 -12.12
CA ALA A 67 5.90 2.54 -11.17
C ALA A 67 6.39 2.26 -9.75
N SER A 68 7.41 1.42 -9.56
CA SER A 68 7.93 1.08 -8.23
C SER A 68 8.60 2.28 -7.55
N ILE A 69 9.39 3.08 -8.28
CA ILE A 69 10.00 4.31 -7.77
C ILE A 69 8.91 5.32 -7.36
N LEU A 70 7.88 5.49 -8.21
CA LEU A 70 6.78 6.40 -7.96
C LEU A 70 5.93 5.95 -6.75
N MET A 71 5.74 4.63 -6.60
CA MET A 71 5.07 4.03 -5.44
C MET A 71 5.84 4.29 -4.15
N ILE A 72 7.17 4.17 -4.14
CA ILE A 72 7.99 4.44 -2.96
C ILE A 72 7.87 5.91 -2.55
N ALA A 73 7.97 6.85 -3.51
CA ALA A 73 7.79 8.27 -3.25
C ALA A 73 6.38 8.58 -2.71
N ALA A 74 5.35 8.04 -3.36
CA ALA A 74 3.96 8.20 -2.94
C ALA A 74 3.72 7.62 -1.55
N ASN A 75 4.33 6.48 -1.21
CA ASN A 75 4.22 5.87 0.11
C ASN A 75 4.69 6.81 1.23
N VAL A 76 5.80 7.51 1.04
CA VAL A 76 6.31 8.46 2.04
C VAL A 76 5.33 9.62 2.25
N VAL A 77 4.74 10.14 1.17
CA VAL A 77 3.74 11.21 1.23
C VAL A 77 2.46 10.72 1.90
N LEU A 78 1.95 9.54 1.51
CA LEU A 78 0.74 8.92 2.04
C LEU A 78 0.84 8.63 3.53
N VAL A 79 1.95 8.03 3.96
CA VAL A 79 2.17 7.74 5.38
C VAL A 79 2.17 9.05 6.18
N ARG A 80 2.85 10.09 5.70
CA ARG A 80 2.86 11.40 6.37
C ARG A 80 1.48 12.07 6.37
N LEU A 81 0.70 11.92 5.31
CA LEU A 81 -0.68 12.41 5.21
C LEU A 81 -1.61 11.67 6.17
N ILE A 82 -1.48 10.35 6.27
CA ILE A 82 -2.26 9.50 7.18
C ILE A 82 -1.97 9.90 8.62
N PHE A 83 -0.71 10.02 9.01
CA PHE A 83 -0.33 10.50 10.35
C PHE A 83 -0.83 11.94 10.63
N PHE A 84 -0.93 12.78 9.60
CA PHE A 84 -1.46 14.13 9.74
C PHE A 84 -2.99 14.17 9.91
N ILE A 85 -3.72 13.31 9.19
CA ILE A 85 -5.19 13.24 9.23
C ILE A 85 -5.70 12.46 10.45
N PHE A 86 -5.01 11.38 10.82
CA PHE A 86 -5.32 10.54 11.99
C PHE A 86 -4.18 10.62 13.00
N PRO A 87 -4.11 11.69 13.81
CA PRO A 87 -3.10 11.81 14.86
C PRO A 87 -3.29 10.80 16.01
N GLU A 88 -4.41 10.08 16.06
CA GLU A 88 -4.75 9.10 17.12
C GLU A 88 -4.06 7.72 16.96
N THR A 89 -3.52 7.36 15.79
CA THR A 89 -2.77 6.09 15.62
C THR A 89 -1.32 6.20 16.12
N ALA A 90 -1.06 7.10 17.07
CA ALA A 90 0.21 7.30 17.73
C ALA A 90 0.17 6.75 19.17
N GLU A 91 -0.30 5.51 19.33
CA GLU A 91 -0.07 4.66 20.51
C GLU A 91 0.19 3.21 20.08
#